data_AF-A0A7V9LYP6-F1
#
_entry.id   AF-A0A7V9LYP6-F1
#
_cell.length_a   1.000
_cell.length_b   1.000
_cell.length_c   1.000
_cell.angle_alpha   90.00
_cell.angle_beta   90.00
_cell.angle_gamma   90.00
#
_symmetry.space_group_name_H-M   'P 1'
#
loop_
_entity.id
_entity.type
_entity.pdbx_description
1 polymer ?
#
loop_
_entity_poly.entity_id
_entity_poly.type
_entity_poly.pdbx_seq_one_letter_code
_entity_poly.pdbx_strand_id
1 'polypeptide(L)'
;PDAPDRPLATLTYAILSVPFGLVGLWLALMIGPNTVRNLLYGFFVDGSYATSWGGPTLAGAWTVHAALALLLVPVGLWLVRGLTALQRRLADALLGGRRLPVAAAAGSVAVLLGAGLFLTAWLHQV
;
A
#
# COMPACT_ATOMS: atom_id res chain seq x y z
N PRO A 1 -36.19 -5.34 -16.34
CA PRO A 1 -36.33 -3.95 -15.87
C PRO A 1 -34.95 -3.33 -15.60
N ASP A 2 -34.53 -2.44 -16.50
CA ASP A 2 -33.32 -1.65 -16.34
C ASP A 2 -33.61 -0.51 -15.37
N ALA A 3 -33.20 -0.68 -14.12
CA ALA A 3 -33.31 0.37 -13.13
C ALA A 3 -32.35 1.51 -13.55
N PRO A 4 -32.83 2.75 -13.73
CA PRO A 4 -32.04 3.88 -14.24
C PRO A 4 -30.79 4.21 -13.40
N ASP A 5 -30.71 3.68 -12.19
CA ASP A 5 -29.63 3.95 -11.23
C ASP A 5 -28.40 3.03 -11.40
N ARG A 6 -28.52 1.92 -12.15
CA ARG A 6 -27.41 0.97 -12.41
C ARG A 6 -26.19 1.59 -13.12
N PRO A 7 -26.33 2.41 -14.18
CA PRO A 7 -25.18 3.03 -14.83
C PRO A 7 -24.46 4.02 -13.91
N LEU A 8 -25.20 4.81 -13.12
CA LEU A 8 -24.61 5.74 -12.16
C LEU A 8 -23.83 5.00 -11.07
N ALA A 9 -24.42 3.95 -10.48
CA ALA A 9 -23.76 3.16 -9.45
C ALA A 9 -22.50 2.44 -9.98
N THR A 10 -22.54 1.96 -11.23
CA THR A 10 -21.39 1.37 -11.92
C THR A 10 -20.28 2.41 -12.13
N LEU A 11 -20.63 3.61 -12.61
CA LEU A 11 -19.68 4.70 -12.81
C LEU A 11 -19.07 5.16 -11.47
N THR A 12 -19.88 5.31 -10.42
CA THR A 12 -19.40 5.65 -9.08
C THR A 12 -18.44 4.59 -8.54
N TYR A 13 -18.78 3.31 -8.66
CA TYR A 13 -17.88 2.23 -8.27
C TYR A 13 -16.58 2.26 -9.06
N ALA A 14 -16.64 2.44 -10.38
CA ALA A 14 -15.45 2.53 -11.24
C ALA A 14 -14.53 3.67 -10.79
N ILE A 15 -15.06 4.90 -10.63
CA ILE A 15 -14.30 6.07 -10.17
C ILE A 15 -13.68 5.82 -8.80
N LEU A 16 -14.44 5.26 -7.84
CA LEU A 16 -13.93 4.99 -6.49
C LEU A 16 -12.90 3.86 -6.47
N SER A 17 -13.02 2.87 -7.36
CA SER A 17 -12.13 1.71 -7.40
C SER A 17 -10.74 2.03 -7.97
N VAL A 18 -10.63 3.03 -8.87
CA VAL A 18 -9.38 3.42 -9.52
C VAL A 18 -8.31 3.84 -8.50
N PRO A 19 -8.57 4.77 -7.56
CA PRO A 19 -7.60 5.13 -6.52
C PRO A 19 -7.12 3.93 -5.70
N PHE A 20 -8.02 3.01 -5.31
CA PHE A 20 -7.61 1.80 -4.58
C PHE A 20 -6.74 0.88 -5.42
N GLY A 21 -7.05 0.74 -6.71
CA GLY A 21 -6.21 0.00 -7.65
C GLY A 21 -4.83 0.62 -7.81
N LEU A 22 -4.74 1.95 -7.88
CA LEU A 22 -3.47 2.69 -7.95
C LEU A 22 -2.65 2.52 -6.67
N VAL A 23 -3.27 2.61 -5.49
CA VAL A 23 -2.58 2.35 -4.22
C VAL A 23 -2.08 0.90 -4.16
N GLY A 24 -2.90 -0.08 -4.57
CA GLY A 24 -2.49 -1.48 -4.61
C GLY A 24 -1.33 -1.73 -5.58
N LEU A 25 -1.37 -1.13 -6.77
CA LEU A 25 -0.30 -1.20 -7.75
C LEU A 25 0.98 -0.55 -7.23
N TRP A 26 0.89 0.64 -6.66
CA TRP A 26 2.03 1.35 -6.08
C TRP A 26 2.66 0.58 -4.90
N LEU A 27 1.85 -0.02 -4.01
CA LEU A 27 2.35 -0.91 -2.96
C LEU A 27 3.13 -2.09 -3.57
N ALA A 28 2.59 -2.76 -4.58
CA ALA A 28 3.26 -3.88 -5.24
C ALA A 28 4.60 -3.45 -5.87
N LEU A 29 4.62 -2.30 -6.53
CA LEU A 29 5.81 -1.72 -7.16
C LEU A 29 6.86 -1.26 -6.13
N MET A 30 6.46 -0.96 -4.88
CA MET A 30 7.39 -0.60 -3.81
C MET A 30 7.92 -1.84 -3.07
N ILE A 31 7.06 -2.81 -2.75
CA ILE A 31 7.43 -3.96 -1.91
C ILE A 31 8.51 -4.80 -2.57
N GLY A 32 8.35 -5.19 -3.83
CA GLY A 32 9.29 -6.09 -4.52
C GLY A 32 10.70 -5.51 -4.60
N PRO A 33 10.90 -4.37 -5.29
CA PRO A 33 12.20 -3.73 -5.41
C PRO A 33 12.82 -3.35 -4.07
N ASN A 34 12.05 -2.84 -3.10
CA ASN A 34 12.60 -2.51 -1.78
C ASN A 34 13.00 -3.75 -0.98
N THR A 35 12.26 -4.85 -1.09
CA THR A 35 12.64 -6.11 -0.42
C THR A 35 13.97 -6.61 -0.97
N VAL A 36 14.13 -6.65 -2.29
CA VAL A 36 15.39 -7.06 -2.94
C VAL A 36 16.53 -6.12 -2.55
N ARG A 37 16.33 -4.80 -2.64
CA ARG A 37 17.33 -3.79 -2.24
C ARG A 37 17.77 -3.96 -0.79
N ASN A 38 16.84 -4.19 0.12
CA ASN A 38 17.13 -4.37 1.55
C ASN A 38 17.88 -5.68 1.84
N LEU A 39 17.56 -6.78 1.15
CA LEU A 39 18.30 -8.04 1.28
C LEU A 39 19.72 -7.92 0.72
N LEU A 40 19.89 -7.12 -0.34
CA LEU A 40 21.17 -6.82 -0.97
C LEU A 40 21.87 -5.58 -0.37
N TYR A 41 21.47 -5.13 0.82
CA TYR A 41 22.14 -4.02 1.49
C TYR A 41 23.62 -4.37 1.74
N GLY A 42 24.54 -3.47 1.41
CA GLY A 42 25.98 -3.72 1.50
C GLY A 42 26.67 -4.01 0.16
N PHE A 43 25.95 -4.48 -0.87
CA PHE A 43 26.55 -4.80 -2.18
C PHE A 43 26.75 -3.58 -3.09
N PHE A 44 25.97 -2.51 -2.88
CA PHE A 44 25.94 -1.32 -3.74
C PHE A 44 26.24 -0.03 -2.99
N VAL A 45 26.77 -0.13 -1.77
CA VAL A 45 27.14 1.02 -0.93
C VAL A 45 28.66 1.14 -0.87
N ASP A 46 29.12 2.38 -0.74
CA ASP A 46 30.52 2.84 -0.68
C ASP A 46 31.27 2.41 0.60
N GLY A 47 30.69 1.52 1.41
CA GLY A 47 31.30 0.95 2.61
C GLY A 47 31.28 1.85 3.84
N SER A 48 30.71 3.06 3.75
CA SER A 48 30.49 3.94 4.90
C SER A 48 29.23 3.53 5.65
N TYR A 49 29.39 3.05 6.88
CA TYR A 49 28.28 2.65 7.76
C TYR A 49 28.13 3.55 8.99
N ALA A 50 28.91 4.63 9.09
CA ALA A 50 29.03 5.45 10.30
C ALA A 50 27.67 5.99 10.80
N THR A 51 26.76 6.27 9.87
CA THR A 51 25.39 6.76 10.15
C THR A 51 24.31 5.74 9.82
N SER A 52 24.68 4.49 9.50
CA SER A 52 23.73 3.44 9.16
C SER A 52 22.95 2.97 10.39
N TRP A 53 21.66 2.73 10.19
CA TRP A 53 20.85 2.00 11.17
C TRP A 53 21.43 0.61 11.38
N GLY A 54 21.51 0.14 12.62
CA GLY A 54 22.22 -1.11 12.96
C GLY A 54 23.69 -0.91 13.33
N GLY A 55 24.20 0.33 13.28
CA GLY A 55 25.52 0.71 13.78
C GLY A 55 26.62 0.72 12.70
N PRO A 56 27.87 1.00 13.09
CA PRO A 56 28.97 1.31 12.16
C PRO A 56 29.57 0.07 11.48
N THR A 57 28.89 -1.07 11.52
CA THR A 57 29.37 -2.33 10.93
C THR A 57 28.42 -2.78 9.84
N LEU A 58 28.97 -3.40 8.80
CA LEU A 58 28.17 -4.02 7.74
C LEU A 58 27.18 -5.04 8.33
N ALA A 59 27.62 -5.89 9.26
CA ALA A 59 26.75 -6.92 9.84
C ALA A 59 25.54 -6.32 10.57
N GLY A 60 25.76 -5.30 11.40
CA GLY A 60 24.70 -4.60 12.11
C GLY A 60 23.74 -3.91 11.14
N ALA A 61 24.27 -3.19 10.16
CA ALA A 61 23.45 -2.51 9.16
C ALA A 61 22.65 -3.47 8.29
N TRP A 62 23.28 -4.53 7.79
CA TRP A 62 22.62 -5.58 7.02
C TRP A 62 21.49 -6.24 7.82
N THR A 63 21.70 -6.54 9.10
CA THR A 63 20.69 -7.23 9.93
C THR A 63 19.39 -6.42 10.01
N VAL A 64 19.48 -5.10 10.20
CA VAL A 64 18.30 -4.22 10.22
C VAL A 64 17.58 -4.23 8.87
N HIS A 65 18.30 -4.10 7.77
CA HIS A 65 17.69 -4.08 6.43
C HIS A 65 17.09 -5.44 6.06
N ALA A 66 17.75 -6.55 6.38
CA ALA A 66 17.22 -7.89 6.20
C ALA A 66 15.93 -8.11 7.01
N ALA A 67 15.89 -7.65 8.27
CA ALA A 67 14.69 -7.71 9.08
C ALA A 67 13.53 -6.89 8.48
N LEU A 68 13.82 -5.67 7.99
CA LEU A 68 12.82 -4.86 7.28
C LEU A 68 12.31 -5.54 6.01
N ALA A 69 13.19 -6.13 5.21
CA ALA A 69 12.81 -6.93 4.03
C ALA A 69 11.85 -8.07 4.38
N LEU A 70 12.14 -8.81 5.45
CA LEU A 70 11.28 -9.91 5.90
C LEU A 70 9.89 -9.45 6.34
N LEU A 71 9.77 -8.21 6.86
CA LEU A 71 8.50 -7.62 7.25
C LEU A 71 7.72 -7.00 6.08
N LEU A 72 8.42 -6.46 5.07
CA LEU A 72 7.79 -5.76 3.93
C LEU A 72 6.80 -6.65 3.18
N VAL A 73 7.15 -7.90 2.90
CA VAL A 73 6.29 -8.83 2.15
C VAL A 73 4.99 -9.18 2.92
N PRO A 74 5.04 -9.73 4.15
CA PRO A 74 3.81 -10.10 4.86
C PRO A 74 2.94 -8.88 5.19
N VAL A 75 3.53 -7.75 5.59
CA VAL A 75 2.78 -6.50 5.83
C VAL A 75 2.15 -6.00 4.53
N GLY A 76 2.89 -6.04 3.42
CA GLY A 76 2.40 -5.67 2.11
C GLY A 76 1.21 -6.52 1.64
N LEU A 77 1.31 -7.85 1.78
CA LEU A 77 0.22 -8.78 1.47
C LEU A 77 -1.01 -8.52 2.33
N TRP A 78 -0.81 -8.23 3.62
CA TRP A 78 -1.90 -7.87 4.53
C TRP A 78 -2.60 -6.57 4.12
N LEU A 79 -1.84 -5.55 3.71
CA LEU A 79 -2.40 -4.29 3.18
C LEU A 79 -3.20 -4.50 1.89
N VAL A 80 -2.66 -5.26 0.93
CA VAL A 80 -3.37 -5.59 -0.33
C VAL A 80 -4.66 -6.37 -0.06
N ARG A 81 -4.62 -7.31 0.90
CA ARG A 81 -5.82 -8.02 1.35
C ARG A 81 -6.86 -7.05 1.94
N GLY A 82 -6.44 -6.09 2.76
CA GLY A 82 -7.30 -5.04 3.31
C GLY A 82 -7.96 -4.19 2.23
N LEU A 83 -7.18 -3.72 1.24
CA LEU A 83 -7.68 -2.98 0.08
C LEU A 83 -8.72 -3.79 -0.70
N THR A 84 -8.42 -5.06 -0.96
CA THR A 84 -9.34 -5.96 -1.68
C THR A 84 -10.65 -6.15 -0.92
N ALA A 85 -10.58 -6.33 0.40
CA ALA A 85 -11.77 -6.46 1.24
C ALA A 85 -12.63 -5.17 1.22
N LEU A 86 -11.99 -4.00 1.18
CA LEU A 86 -12.67 -2.72 1.09
C LEU A 86 -13.33 -2.50 -0.27
N GLN A 87 -12.63 -2.83 -1.36
CA GLN A 87 -13.19 -2.81 -2.72
C GLN A 87 -14.39 -3.74 -2.86
N ARG A 88 -14.34 -4.95 -2.27
CA ARG A 88 -15.50 -5.87 -2.23
C ARG A 88 -16.70 -5.25 -1.51
N ARG A 89 -16.48 -4.60 -0.37
CA ARG A 89 -17.58 -3.92 0.37
C ARG A 89 -18.19 -2.77 -0.42
N LEU A 90 -17.37 -2.03 -1.18
CA LEU A 90 -17.84 -0.97 -2.07
C LEU A 90 -18.65 -1.54 -3.25
N ALA A 91 -18.17 -2.64 -3.86
CA ALA A 91 -18.88 -3.34 -4.93
C ALA A 91 -20.24 -3.87 -4.45
N ASP A 92 -20.27 -4.55 -3.30
CA ASP A 92 -21.49 -5.06 -2.68
C ASP A 92 -22.50 -3.95 -2.39
N ALA A 93 -22.02 -2.77 -1.96
CA ALA A 93 -22.88 -1.65 -1.64
C ALA A 93 -23.45 -0.97 -2.90
N LEU A 94 -22.59 -0.63 -3.85
CA LEU A 94 -22.97 0.16 -5.03
C LEU A 94 -23.65 -0.71 -6.10
N LEU A 95 -23.15 -1.93 -6.33
CA LEU A 95 -23.65 -2.81 -7.39
C LEU A 95 -24.69 -3.83 -6.87
N GLY A 96 -24.54 -4.25 -5.60
CA GLY A 96 -25.44 -5.20 -4.95
C GLY A 96 -26.61 -4.57 -4.19
N GLY A 97 -26.71 -3.23 -4.16
CA GLY A 97 -27.79 -2.50 -3.47
C GLY A 97 -27.73 -2.57 -1.94
N ARG A 98 -26.59 -2.97 -1.36
CA ARG A 98 -26.40 -3.03 0.09
C ARG A 98 -26.01 -1.66 0.65
N ARG A 99 -26.31 -1.37 1.91
CA ARG A 99 -25.80 -0.16 2.56
C ARG A 99 -24.31 -0.30 2.87
N LEU A 100 -23.52 0.70 2.49
CA LEU A 100 -22.10 0.77 2.89
C LEU A 100 -22.03 1.07 4.40
N PRO A 101 -21.35 0.25 5.21
CA PRO A 101 -21.14 0.56 6.62
C PRO A 101 -20.31 1.84 6.77
N VAL A 102 -20.67 2.72 7.72
CA VAL A 102 -19.92 3.96 8.01
C VAL A 102 -18.43 3.69 8.23
N ALA A 103 -18.11 2.60 8.93
CA ALA A 103 -16.72 2.17 9.14
C ALA A 103 -15.97 1.85 7.83
N ALA A 104 -16.65 1.29 6.83
CA ALA A 104 -16.03 1.03 5.52
C ALA A 104 -15.81 2.34 4.75
N ALA A 105 -16.76 3.27 4.80
CA ALA A 105 -16.60 4.60 4.20
C ALA A 105 -15.45 5.39 4.85
N ALA A 106 -15.40 5.42 6.19
CA ALA A 106 -14.32 6.05 6.94
C ALA A 106 -12.96 5.37 6.65
N GLY A 107 -12.94 4.03 6.58
CA GLY A 107 -11.74 3.27 6.21
C GLY A 107 -11.22 3.61 4.82
N SER A 108 -12.10 3.76 3.83
CA SER A 108 -11.76 4.23 2.49
C SER A 108 -11.08 5.59 2.48
N VAL A 109 -11.66 6.56 3.19
CA VAL A 109 -11.08 7.91 3.29
C VAL A 109 -9.72 7.86 3.98
N ALA A 110 -9.62 7.16 5.12
CA ALA A 110 -8.37 7.05 5.88
C ALA A 110 -7.25 6.39 5.06
N VAL A 111 -7.56 5.33 4.31
CA VAL A 111 -6.59 4.64 3.44
C VAL A 111 -6.07 5.57 2.34
N LEU A 112 -6.95 6.29 1.67
CA LEU A 112 -6.55 7.20 0.58
C LEU A 112 -5.73 8.38 1.10
N LEU A 113 -6.14 8.97 2.22
CA LEU A 113 -5.39 10.03 2.88
C LEU A 113 -4.01 9.54 3.35
N GLY A 114 -3.96 8.38 4.01
CA GLY A 114 -2.71 7.79 4.48
C GLY A 114 -1.76 7.45 3.33
N ALA A 115 -2.27 6.87 2.25
CA ALA A 115 -1.48 6.58 1.05
C ALA A 115 -0.94 7.86 0.39
N GLY A 116 -1.76 8.91 0.29
CA GLY A 116 -1.35 10.20 -0.24
C GLY A 116 -0.24 10.85 0.61
N LEU A 117 -0.43 10.92 1.93
CA LEU A 117 0.55 11.46 2.86
C LEU A 117 1.87 10.69 2.82
N PHE A 118 1.81 9.35 2.81
CA PHE A 118 3.01 8.54 2.70
C PHE A 118 3.73 8.79 1.38
N LEU A 119 2.99 8.82 0.25
CA LEU A 119 3.59 9.08 -1.06
C LEU A 119 4.29 10.45 -1.07
N THR A 120 3.66 11.48 -0.53
CA THR A 120 4.28 12.81 -0.37
C THR A 120 5.54 12.74 0.47
N ALA A 121 5.49 12.11 1.65
CA ALA A 121 6.66 11.97 2.51
C ALA A 121 7.81 11.21 1.81
N TRP A 122 7.47 10.16 1.07
CA TRP A 122 8.43 9.36 0.30
C TRP A 122 9.05 10.14 -0.85
N LEU A 123 8.28 10.98 -1.56
CA LEU A 123 8.81 11.85 -2.61
C LEU A 123 9.74 12.93 -2.06
N HIS A 124 9.55 13.32 -0.81
CA HIS A 124 10.37 14.32 -0.11
C HIS A 124 11.44 13.71 0.81
N GLN A 125 11.73 12.41 0.72
CA GLN A 125 12.65 11.70 1.62
C GLN A 125 14.15 12.03 1.44
N VAL A 126 14.48 13.19 0.86
CA VAL A 126 15.86 13.66 0.62
C VAL A 126 16.55 14.10 1.90
#